data_AF-A0A352BH09-F1
#
_entry.id   AF-A0A352BH09-F1
#
_cell.length_a   1.000
_cell.length_b   1.000
_cell.length_c   1.000
_cell.angle_alpha   90.00
_cell.angle_beta   90.00
_cell.angle_gamma   90.00
#
_symmetry.space_group_name_H-M   'P 1'
#
loop_
_entity.id
_entity.type
_entity.pdbx_description
1 polymer ?
#
loop_
_entity_poly.entity_id
_entity_poly.type
_entity_poly.pdbx_seq_one_letter_code
_entity_poly.pdbx_strand_id
1 'polypeptide(L)'
;MEKIEYDGELYYYTGKTFVDSHFMTVEKVKLDELSKIYFGSKDFQNFSKEEIKDYIKSTKNNQQYYLSLKAALYAMDCYKDDASFVFVVLPIVTSIYRSLNQPQNAIDIAKKYLNICDCGSSILYTSLAAAYCDLENYDLALKNAKLAYAKQGGNMGYNNELSAVFGRIKKMSN
;
A
#
# COMPACT_ATOMS: atom_id res chain seq x y z
N MET A 1 -16.33 -12.87 11.61
CA MET A 1 -16.71 -12.53 10.22
C MET A 1 -17.88 -11.59 10.31
N GLU A 2 -17.87 -10.51 9.52
CA GLU A 2 -18.95 -9.51 9.52
C GLU A 2 -19.94 -9.83 8.40
N LYS A 3 -21.24 -9.76 8.72
CA LYS A 3 -22.34 -10.11 7.83
C LYS A 3 -22.78 -8.88 7.02
N ILE A 4 -22.97 -9.04 5.72
CA ILE A 4 -23.39 -7.95 4.81
C ILE A 4 -24.51 -8.47 3.91
N GLU A 5 -25.58 -7.71 3.81
CA GLU A 5 -26.68 -7.98 2.89
C GLU A 5 -26.59 -7.02 1.70
N TYR A 6 -26.61 -7.57 0.49
CA TYR A 6 -26.48 -6.80 -0.74
C TYR A 6 -27.28 -7.48 -1.85
N ASP A 7 -28.17 -6.73 -2.51
CA ASP A 7 -29.05 -7.22 -3.57
C ASP A 7 -29.87 -8.46 -3.19
N GLY A 8 -30.35 -8.50 -1.94
CA GLY A 8 -31.12 -9.64 -1.39
C GLY A 8 -30.27 -10.90 -1.12
N GLU A 9 -28.97 -10.85 -1.38
CA GLU A 9 -28.02 -11.94 -1.12
C GLU A 9 -27.16 -11.66 0.12
N LEU A 10 -26.65 -12.74 0.68
CA LEU A 10 -25.85 -12.68 1.89
C LEU A 10 -24.37 -12.92 1.65
N TYR A 11 -23.55 -12.03 2.23
CA TYR A 11 -22.11 -12.04 2.12
C TYR A 11 -21.44 -11.92 3.48
N TYR A 12 -20.18 -12.32 3.52
CA TYR A 12 -19.36 -12.28 4.72
C TYR A 12 -17.98 -11.69 4.44
N TYR A 13 -17.55 -10.75 5.28
CA TYR A 13 -16.16 -10.30 5.32
C TYR A 13 -15.33 -11.19 6.26
N THR A 14 -14.29 -11.80 5.70
CA THR A 14 -13.38 -12.74 6.40
C THR A 14 -12.26 -12.04 7.17
N GLY A 15 -12.14 -10.72 7.07
CA GLY A 15 -10.93 -9.98 7.46
C GLY A 15 -9.89 -9.87 6.33
N LYS A 16 -10.08 -10.59 5.22
CA LYS A 16 -9.19 -10.53 4.04
C LYS A 16 -9.95 -10.21 2.76
N THR A 17 -11.04 -10.93 2.53
CA THR A 17 -11.89 -10.83 1.33
C THR A 17 -13.36 -11.05 1.70
N PHE A 18 -14.25 -10.75 0.75
CA PHE A 18 -15.66 -11.09 0.82
C PHE A 18 -15.91 -12.49 0.22
N VAL A 19 -16.82 -13.22 0.85
CA VAL A 19 -17.33 -14.51 0.39
C VAL A 19 -18.86 -14.51 0.41
N ASP A 20 -19.48 -15.33 -0.44
CA ASP A 20 -20.93 -15.51 -0.46
C ASP A 20 -21.43 -16.42 0.69
N SER A 21 -22.72 -16.76 0.69
CA SER A 21 -23.34 -17.63 1.68
C SER A 21 -22.81 -19.07 1.70
N HIS A 22 -22.13 -19.49 0.63
CA HIS A 22 -21.49 -20.79 0.50
C HIS A 22 -19.98 -20.73 0.76
N PHE A 23 -19.48 -19.59 1.24
CA PHE A 23 -18.07 -19.31 1.49
C PHE A 23 -17.20 -19.34 0.22
N MET A 24 -17.80 -19.10 -0.94
CA MET A 24 -17.11 -19.00 -2.22
C MET A 24 -16.64 -17.57 -2.47
N THR A 25 -15.55 -17.42 -3.23
CA THR A 25 -15.02 -16.10 -3.58
C THR A 25 -15.99 -15.35 -4.48
N VAL A 26 -16.27 -14.09 -4.11
CA VAL A 26 -17.18 -13.23 -4.86
C VAL A 26 -16.52 -12.75 -6.16
N GLU A 27 -17.31 -12.63 -7.23
CA GLU A 27 -16.87 -12.07 -8.50
C GLU A 27 -16.34 -10.63 -8.34
N LYS A 28 -15.37 -10.23 -9.18
CA LYS A 28 -14.65 -8.96 -9.04
C LYS A 28 -15.58 -7.73 -8.98
N VAL A 29 -16.64 -7.70 -9.78
CA VAL A 29 -17.59 -6.57 -9.83
C VAL A 29 -18.32 -6.44 -8.49
N LYS A 30 -18.93 -7.53 -8.01
CA LYS A 30 -19.59 -7.59 -6.70
C LYS A 30 -18.61 -7.31 -5.55
N LEU A 31 -17.36 -7.79 -5.65
CA LEU A 31 -16.32 -7.52 -4.65
C LEU A 31 -16.05 -6.02 -4.49
N ASP A 32 -15.98 -5.27 -5.58
CA ASP A 32 -15.78 -3.81 -5.55
C ASP A 32 -16.97 -3.09 -4.89
N GLU A 33 -18.19 -3.50 -5.21
CA GLU A 33 -19.42 -2.95 -4.62
C GLU A 33 -19.52 -3.22 -3.12
N LEU A 34 -19.33 -4.49 -2.72
CA LEU A 34 -19.31 -4.90 -1.31
C LEU A 34 -18.21 -4.16 -0.53
N SER A 35 -17.03 -3.99 -1.14
CA SER A 35 -15.92 -3.26 -0.53
C SER A 35 -16.28 -1.80 -0.28
N LYS A 36 -16.89 -1.12 -1.27
CA LYS A 36 -17.33 0.27 -1.12
C LYS A 36 -18.35 0.44 -0.01
N ILE A 37 -19.35 -0.43 0.05
CA ILE A 37 -20.40 -0.39 1.08
C ILE A 37 -19.80 -0.65 2.46
N TYR A 38 -19.07 -1.75 2.59
CA TYR A 38 -18.54 -2.19 3.88
C TYR A 38 -17.53 -1.18 4.44
N PHE A 39 -16.49 -0.83 3.67
CA PHE A 39 -15.46 0.06 4.18
C PHE A 39 -15.91 1.52 4.20
N GLY A 40 -16.79 1.95 3.28
CA GLY A 40 -17.30 3.32 3.22
C GLY A 40 -18.22 3.68 4.39
N SER A 41 -18.83 2.69 5.04
CA SER A 41 -19.65 2.88 6.25
C SER A 41 -18.83 3.10 7.53
N LYS A 42 -17.52 2.80 7.51
CA LYS A 42 -16.67 2.85 8.70
C LYS A 42 -16.12 4.26 8.91
N ASP A 43 -16.29 4.78 10.12
CA ASP A 43 -15.65 6.02 10.54
C ASP A 43 -14.25 5.75 11.10
N PHE A 44 -13.25 5.73 10.21
CA PHE A 44 -11.87 5.46 10.60
C PHE A 44 -11.26 6.56 11.49
N GLN A 45 -11.87 7.74 11.63
CA GLN A 45 -11.31 8.81 12.45
C GLN A 45 -11.34 8.48 13.94
N ASN A 46 -12.27 7.62 14.35
CA ASN A 46 -12.45 7.13 15.72
C ASN A 46 -11.72 5.81 16.00
N PHE A 47 -10.98 5.28 15.03
CA PHE A 47 -10.21 4.05 15.21
C PHE A 47 -8.99 4.28 16.08
N SER A 48 -8.66 3.28 16.90
CA SER A 48 -7.35 3.18 17.53
C SER A 48 -6.25 3.01 16.48
N LYS A 49 -5.01 3.18 16.93
CA LYS A 49 -3.80 3.02 16.09
C LYS A 49 -3.72 1.66 15.39
N GLU A 50 -4.11 0.58 16.06
CA GLU A 50 -4.11 -0.77 15.46
C GLU A 50 -5.25 -0.93 14.46
N GLU A 51 -6.46 -0.50 14.83
CA GLU A 51 -7.64 -0.59 13.96
C GLU A 51 -7.45 0.17 12.65
N ILE A 52 -6.88 1.38 12.69
CA ILE A 52 -6.63 2.15 11.47
C ILE A 52 -5.55 1.52 10.58
N LYS A 53 -4.53 0.88 11.16
CA LYS A 53 -3.53 0.13 10.37
C LYS A 53 -4.18 -1.05 9.63
N ASP A 54 -5.03 -1.79 10.32
CA ASP A 54 -5.70 -2.94 9.72
C ASP A 54 -6.75 -2.51 8.68
N TYR A 55 -7.41 -1.39 8.92
CA TYR A 55 -8.29 -0.76 7.93
C TYR A 55 -7.54 -0.32 6.67
N ILE A 56 -6.39 0.36 6.81
CA ILE A 56 -5.53 0.78 5.69
C ILE A 56 -5.10 -0.43 4.86
N LYS A 57 -4.63 -1.50 5.50
CA LYS A 57 -4.23 -2.75 4.81
C LYS A 57 -5.42 -3.41 4.10
N SER A 58 -6.55 -3.52 4.80
CA SER A 58 -7.75 -4.18 4.28
C SER A 58 -8.31 -3.47 3.06
N THR A 59 -8.45 -2.15 3.13
CA THR A 59 -8.91 -1.32 2.01
C THR A 59 -7.94 -1.37 0.82
N LYS A 60 -6.63 -1.34 1.06
CA LYS A 60 -5.62 -1.50 0.00
C LYS A 60 -5.74 -2.86 -0.70
N ASN A 61 -5.85 -3.95 0.07
CA ASN A 61 -5.92 -5.31 -0.45
C ASN A 61 -7.20 -5.55 -1.27
N ASN A 62 -8.28 -4.85 -0.93
CA ASN A 62 -9.55 -4.86 -1.66
C ASN A 62 -9.63 -3.74 -2.72
N GLN A 63 -8.48 -3.20 -3.15
CA GLN A 63 -8.34 -2.21 -4.22
C GLN A 63 -9.12 -0.89 -4.00
N GLN A 64 -9.53 -0.61 -2.76
CA GLN A 64 -10.17 0.66 -2.37
C GLN A 64 -9.10 1.72 -2.11
N TYR A 65 -8.32 2.04 -3.15
CA TYR A 65 -7.11 2.87 -3.04
C TYR A 65 -7.37 4.27 -2.50
N TYR A 66 -8.41 4.96 -2.96
CA TYR A 66 -8.74 6.30 -2.45
C TYR A 66 -9.10 6.30 -0.98
N LEU A 67 -9.86 5.31 -0.52
CA LEU A 67 -10.26 5.18 0.87
C LEU A 67 -9.08 4.81 1.76
N SER A 68 -8.26 3.87 1.30
CA SER A 68 -7.00 3.49 1.96
C SER A 68 -6.05 4.68 2.09
N LEU A 69 -5.88 5.45 1.01
CA LEU A 69 -5.03 6.65 1.00
C LEU A 69 -5.55 7.71 1.97
N LYS A 70 -6.87 7.98 1.97
CA LYS A 70 -7.49 8.95 2.88
C LYS A 70 -7.23 8.58 4.35
N ALA A 71 -7.48 7.32 4.72
CA ALA A 71 -7.23 6.84 6.08
C ALA A 71 -5.73 6.86 6.43
N ALA A 72 -4.86 6.47 5.50
CA ALA A 72 -3.42 6.46 5.73
C ALA A 72 -2.84 7.87 5.92
N LEU A 73 -3.24 8.85 5.11
CA LEU A 73 -2.80 10.23 5.26
C LEU A 73 -3.28 10.84 6.59
N TYR A 74 -4.54 10.59 6.98
CA TYR A 74 -5.06 10.99 8.30
C TYR A 74 -4.22 10.37 9.42
N ALA A 75 -4.02 9.05 9.40
CA ALA A 75 -3.28 8.35 10.45
C ALA A 75 -1.82 8.79 10.54
N MET A 76 -1.16 9.04 9.40
CA MET A 76 0.22 9.53 9.37
C MET A 76 0.36 10.97 9.85
N ASP A 77 -0.71 11.78 9.86
CA ASP A 77 -0.69 13.11 10.50
C ASP A 77 -0.86 12.98 12.02
N CYS A 78 -1.80 12.15 12.48
CA CYS A 78 -2.03 11.87 13.90
C CYS A 78 -0.84 11.21 14.59
N TYR A 79 -0.11 10.33 13.88
CA TYR A 79 0.98 9.52 14.44
C TYR A 79 2.33 9.81 13.78
N LYS A 80 2.54 11.03 13.27
CA LYS A 80 3.77 11.42 12.55
C LYS A 80 5.07 11.26 13.37
N ASP A 81 4.96 11.37 14.69
CA ASP A 81 6.10 11.26 15.62
C ASP A 81 6.37 9.81 16.05
N ASP A 82 5.52 8.84 15.66
CA ASP A 82 5.72 7.43 15.89
C ASP A 82 6.42 6.80 14.67
N ALA A 83 7.75 6.73 14.74
CA ALA A 83 8.57 6.18 13.66
C ALA A 83 8.19 4.72 13.29
N SER A 84 7.73 3.92 14.26
CA SER A 84 7.29 2.53 14.00
C SER A 84 5.99 2.51 13.21
N PHE A 85 5.08 3.42 13.51
CA PHE A 85 3.85 3.60 12.74
C PHE A 85 4.16 4.04 11.30
N VAL A 86 4.98 5.08 11.14
CA VAL A 86 5.38 5.60 9.83
C VAL A 86 6.11 4.53 9.01
N PHE A 87 7.00 3.76 9.62
CA PHE A 87 7.72 2.65 8.98
C PHE A 87 6.77 1.62 8.34
N VAL A 88 5.62 1.36 8.96
CA VAL A 88 4.61 0.42 8.47
C VAL A 88 3.70 1.03 7.40
N VAL A 89 3.25 2.28 7.60
CA VAL A 89 2.21 2.89 6.76
C VAL A 89 2.77 3.59 5.53
N LEU A 90 3.94 4.21 5.61
CA LEU A 90 4.53 4.94 4.50
C LEU A 90 4.73 4.08 3.23
N PRO A 91 5.24 2.84 3.29
CA PRO A 91 5.34 1.98 2.10
C PRO A 91 3.98 1.65 1.47
N ILE A 92 2.92 1.60 2.27
CA ILE A 92 1.56 1.39 1.77
C ILE A 92 1.12 2.63 0.98
N VAL A 93 1.34 3.83 1.53
CA VAL A 93 0.98 5.10 0.88
C VAL A 93 1.72 5.28 -0.45
N THR A 94 3.04 5.04 -0.49
CA THR A 94 3.81 5.15 -1.74
C THR A 94 3.34 4.15 -2.78
N SER A 95 3.02 2.92 -2.36
CA SER A 95 2.45 1.89 -3.23
C SER A 95 1.09 2.31 -3.79
N ILE A 96 0.21 2.91 -2.97
CA ILE A 96 -1.11 3.37 -3.41
C ILE A 96 -0.99 4.52 -4.41
N TYR A 97 -0.14 5.52 -4.14
CA TYR A 97 0.09 6.61 -5.08
C TYR A 97 0.54 6.12 -6.45
N ARG A 98 1.42 5.12 -6.49
CA ARG A 98 1.83 4.48 -7.76
C ARG A 98 0.67 3.74 -8.44
N SER A 99 -0.14 2.99 -7.69
CA SER A 99 -1.36 2.35 -8.24
C SER A 99 -2.36 3.34 -8.81
N LEU A 100 -2.35 4.59 -8.33
CA LEU A 100 -3.17 5.70 -8.84
C LEU A 100 -2.48 6.51 -9.96
N ASN A 101 -1.37 6.04 -10.52
CA ASN A 101 -0.56 6.75 -11.51
C ASN A 101 -0.07 8.13 -11.04
N GLN A 102 0.26 8.25 -9.74
CA GLN A 102 0.80 9.46 -9.12
C GLN A 102 2.21 9.21 -8.54
N PRO A 103 3.20 8.79 -9.34
CA PRO A 103 4.53 8.44 -8.83
C PRO A 103 5.27 9.61 -8.18
N GLN A 104 5.03 10.86 -8.63
CA GLN A 104 5.62 12.04 -7.99
C GLN A 104 5.12 12.23 -6.55
N ASN A 105 3.82 12.07 -6.29
CA ASN A 105 3.26 12.14 -4.95
C ASN A 105 3.85 11.06 -4.03
N ALA A 106 4.12 9.86 -4.56
CA ALA A 106 4.81 8.80 -3.82
C ALA A 106 6.22 9.22 -3.38
N ILE A 107 6.96 9.89 -4.26
CA ILE A 107 8.32 10.38 -3.97
C ILE A 107 8.28 11.51 -2.94
N ASP A 108 7.40 12.49 -3.11
CA ASP A 108 7.35 13.68 -2.27
C ASP A 108 6.99 13.33 -0.82
N ILE A 109 5.99 12.45 -0.63
CA ILE A 109 5.61 12.02 0.72
C ILE A 109 6.70 11.21 1.40
N ALA A 110 7.39 10.32 0.66
CA ALA A 110 8.47 9.55 1.24
C ALA A 110 9.64 10.43 1.65
N LYS A 111 10.03 11.40 0.82
CA LYS A 111 11.08 12.39 1.16
C LYS A 111 10.72 13.17 2.42
N LYS A 112 9.46 13.61 2.55
CA LYS A 112 8.97 14.30 3.76
C LYS A 112 9.25 13.48 5.02
N TYR A 113 8.82 12.21 5.05
CA TYR A 113 8.93 11.38 6.25
C TYR A 113 10.33 10.81 6.50
N LEU A 114 11.11 10.54 5.45
CA LEU A 114 12.52 10.13 5.57
C LEU A 114 13.39 11.24 6.17
N ASN A 115 13.00 12.51 6.03
CA ASN A 115 13.67 13.64 6.66
C ASN A 115 13.29 13.82 8.14
N ILE A 116 12.17 13.23 8.58
CA ILE A 116 11.63 13.39 9.94
C ILE A 116 12.00 12.21 10.83
N CYS A 117 12.04 10.99 10.28
CA CYS A 117 12.33 9.78 11.04
C CYS A 117 13.05 8.72 10.20
N ASP A 118 13.84 7.85 10.86
CA ASP A 118 14.44 6.69 10.22
C ASP A 118 13.40 5.58 9.98
N CYS A 119 12.60 5.78 8.93
CA CYS A 119 11.56 4.85 8.47
C CYS A 119 11.96 4.09 7.20
N GLY A 120 13.25 4.13 6.83
CA GLY A 120 13.76 3.54 5.60
C GLY A 120 13.73 2.01 5.61
N SER A 121 12.81 1.42 4.85
CA SER A 121 12.63 -0.04 4.72
C SER A 121 12.92 -0.55 3.31
N SER A 122 13.20 -1.85 3.17
CA SER A 122 13.38 -2.47 1.85
C SER A 122 12.13 -2.29 0.96
N ILE A 123 10.93 -2.38 1.57
CA ILE A 123 9.65 -2.20 0.87
C ILE A 123 9.50 -0.74 0.40
N LEU A 124 9.81 0.24 1.26
CA LEU A 124 9.75 1.66 0.90
C LEU A 124 10.68 1.97 -0.28
N TYR A 125 11.94 1.54 -0.19
CA TYR A 125 12.92 1.81 -1.23
C TYR A 125 12.60 1.07 -2.54
N THR A 126 12.02 -0.13 -2.48
CA THR A 126 11.51 -0.83 -3.67
C THR A 126 10.40 -0.01 -4.34
N SER A 127 9.44 0.47 -3.54
CA SER A 127 8.34 1.32 -4.02
C SER A 127 8.85 2.61 -4.65
N LEU A 128 9.83 3.28 -4.03
CA LEU A 128 10.45 4.50 -4.57
C LEU A 128 11.25 4.25 -5.84
N ALA A 129 12.04 3.18 -5.89
CA ALA A 129 12.80 2.84 -7.08
C ALA A 129 11.88 2.66 -8.28
N ALA A 130 10.75 1.98 -8.05
CA ALA A 130 9.75 1.77 -9.05
C ALA A 130 8.99 3.07 -9.41
N ALA A 131 8.71 3.98 -8.46
CA ALA A 131 8.18 5.33 -8.75
C ALA A 131 9.14 6.14 -9.65
N TYR A 132 10.44 6.09 -9.39
CA TYR A 132 11.42 6.74 -10.25
C TYR A 132 11.50 6.11 -11.64
N CYS A 133 11.36 4.79 -11.75
CA CYS A 133 11.22 4.14 -13.06
C CYS A 133 9.94 4.58 -13.80
N ASP A 134 8.85 4.83 -13.08
CA ASP A 134 7.58 5.33 -13.64
C ASP A 134 7.73 6.78 -14.17
N LEU A 135 8.73 7.52 -13.69
CA LEU A 135 9.13 8.87 -14.14
C LEU A 135 10.39 8.87 -15.03
N GLU A 136 10.84 7.72 -15.50
CA GLU A 136 12.04 7.55 -16.35
C GLU A 136 13.35 8.07 -15.73
N ASN A 137 13.39 8.26 -14.40
CA ASN A 137 14.59 8.66 -13.68
C ASN A 137 15.37 7.44 -13.20
N TYR A 138 16.07 6.78 -14.13
CA TYR A 138 16.72 5.49 -13.87
C TYR A 138 17.90 5.57 -12.90
N ASP A 139 18.58 6.72 -12.80
CA ASP A 139 19.68 6.92 -11.84
C ASP A 139 19.17 6.88 -10.40
N LEU A 140 18.11 7.64 -10.11
CA LEU A 140 17.48 7.60 -8.79
C LEU A 140 16.76 6.29 -8.54
N ALA A 141 16.21 5.65 -9.56
CA ALA A 141 15.65 4.32 -9.45
C ALA A 141 16.72 3.30 -9.01
N LEU A 142 17.89 3.29 -9.65
CA LEU A 142 18.99 2.40 -9.31
C LEU A 142 19.52 2.64 -7.90
N LYS A 143 19.64 3.90 -7.49
CA LYS A 143 20.04 4.26 -6.12
C LYS A 143 19.08 3.65 -5.09
N ASN A 144 17.77 3.80 -5.29
CA ASN A 144 16.77 3.26 -4.37
C ASN A 144 16.70 1.73 -4.42
N ALA A 145 16.84 1.11 -5.60
CA ALA A 145 16.87 -0.35 -5.72
C ALA A 145 18.05 -0.97 -4.96
N LYS A 146 19.23 -0.33 -5.00
CA LYS A 146 20.41 -0.74 -4.21
C LYS A 146 20.18 -0.59 -2.71
N LEU A 147 19.56 0.51 -2.26
CA LEU A 147 19.19 0.69 -0.86
C LEU A 147 18.18 -0.38 -0.39
N ALA A 148 17.21 -0.71 -1.23
CA ALA A 148 16.24 -1.77 -0.95
C ALA A 148 16.91 -3.13 -0.76
N TYR A 149 17.85 -3.47 -1.65
CA TYR A 149 18.63 -4.71 -1.59
C TYR A 149 19.48 -4.80 -0.32
N ALA A 150 20.19 -3.71 0.03
CA ALA A 150 21.00 -3.64 1.24
C ALA A 150 20.15 -3.86 2.50
N LYS A 151 18.96 -3.23 2.57
CA LYS A 151 18.02 -3.39 3.69
C LYS A 151 17.39 -4.78 3.78
N GLN A 152 17.36 -5.55 2.69
CA GLN A 152 16.84 -6.93 2.67
C GLN A 152 17.87 -7.95 3.19
N GLY A 153 19.07 -7.50 3.60
CA GLY A 153 20.12 -8.36 4.14
C GLY A 153 21.03 -9.00 3.08
N GLY A 154 20.96 -8.55 1.82
CA GLY A 154 21.90 -8.92 0.74
C GLY A 154 21.92 -10.40 0.30
N ASN A 155 21.31 -11.31 1.07
CA ASN A 155 21.38 -12.76 0.89
C ASN A 155 20.01 -13.44 0.71
N MET A 156 18.89 -12.70 0.82
CA MET A 156 17.53 -13.24 0.74
C MET A 156 16.98 -13.40 -0.69
N GLY A 157 17.79 -13.11 -1.71
CA GLY A 157 17.29 -12.95 -3.08
C GLY A 157 16.38 -11.72 -3.22
N TYR A 158 16.14 -11.31 -4.45
CA TYR A 158 15.23 -10.19 -4.73
C TYR A 158 13.79 -10.62 -4.45
N ASN A 159 12.99 -9.76 -3.81
CA ASN A 159 11.54 -9.91 -3.92
C ASN A 159 11.11 -9.66 -5.39
N ASN A 160 9.97 -10.23 -5.81
CA ASN A 160 9.51 -10.17 -7.22
C ASN A 160 9.43 -8.74 -7.76
N GLU A 161 9.05 -7.76 -6.94
CA GLU A 161 8.95 -6.37 -7.36
C GLU A 161 10.32 -5.73 -7.57
N LEU A 162 11.28 -5.91 -6.66
CA LEU A 162 12.65 -5.39 -6.78
C LEU A 162 13.38 -5.99 -7.99
N SER A 163 13.20 -7.29 -8.25
CA SER A 163 13.67 -7.93 -9.49
C SER A 163 13.11 -7.23 -10.73
N ALA A 164 11.80 -6.95 -10.74
CA ALA A 164 11.15 -6.27 -11.85
C ALA A 164 11.70 -4.84 -12.03
N VAL A 165 11.98 -4.12 -10.95
CA VAL A 165 12.63 -2.80 -11.00
C VAL A 165 14.01 -2.89 -11.66
N PHE A 166 14.88 -3.81 -11.21
CA PHE A 166 16.19 -4.00 -11.83
C PHE A 166 16.08 -4.37 -13.32
N GLY A 167 15.09 -5.20 -13.67
CA GLY A 167 14.79 -5.54 -15.06
C GLY A 167 14.42 -4.31 -15.90
N ARG A 168 13.59 -3.41 -15.37
CA ARG A 168 13.21 -2.14 -16.04
C ARG A 168 14.43 -1.23 -16.25
N ILE A 169 15.25 -1.06 -15.21
CA ILE A 169 16.47 -0.24 -15.29
C ILE A 169 17.40 -0.79 -16.37
N LYS A 170 17.70 -2.10 -16.34
CA LYS A 170 18.60 -2.74 -17.30
C LYS A 170 18.14 -2.59 -18.75
N LYS A 171 16.82 -2.68 -19.00
CA LYS A 171 16.25 -2.54 -20.35
C LYS A 171 16.41 -1.14 -20.93
N MET A 172 16.46 -0.11 -20.09
CA MET A 172 16.50 1.29 -20.52
C MET A 172 17.91 1.89 -20.46
N SER A 173 18.87 1.17 -19.85
CA SER A 173 20.30 1.52 -19.84
C SER A 173 21.09 0.87 -20.99
N ASN A 174 20.44 0.10 -21.85
CA ASN A 174 20.99 -0.52 -23.07
C ASN A 174 20.29 0.05 -24.29
#